data_AF-A0A2N9M7D9-F1
#
_entry.id   AF-A0A2N9M7D9-F1
#
_cell.length_a   1.000
_cell.length_b   1.000
_cell.length_c   1.000
_cell.angle_alpha   90.00
_cell.angle_beta   90.00
_cell.angle_gamma   90.00
#
_symmetry.space_group_name_H-M   'P 1'
#
loop_
_entity.id
_entity.type
_entity.pdbx_description
1 polymer ?
#
loop_
_entity_poly.entity_id
_entity_poly.type
_entity_poly.pdbx_seq_one_letter_code
_entity_poly.pdbx_strand_id
1 'polypeptide(L)' 'MGQAYHPIELSVGNHRIDVVNYGYNTFTKDVSIAGGTTTTIDATLEPIPDSVSGPWGCLTIENAQRDAIFLNGKQC' A
#
# COMPACT_ATOMS: atom_id res chain seq x y z
N MET A 1 16.80 -2.11 6.73
CA MET A 1 17.03 -3.35 5.97
C MET A 1 15.86 -4.29 6.25
N GLY A 2 15.04 -4.56 5.23
CA GLY A 2 13.86 -5.42 5.37
C GLY A 2 13.02 -5.30 4.11
N GLN A 3 13.43 -5.96 3.03
CA GLN A 3 12.54 -6.16 1.89
C GLN A 3 11.57 -7.28 2.29
N ALA A 4 10.33 -6.92 2.59
CA ALA A 4 9.28 -7.87 2.91
C ALA A 4 8.39 -8.03 1.66
N TYR A 5 8.63 -9.11 0.92
CA TYR A 5 7.84 -9.46 -0.25
C TYR A 5 6.49 -10.04 0.17
N HIS A 6 5.40 -9.40 -0.22
CA HIS A 6 4.04 -9.83 0.09
C HIS A 6 3.23 -9.96 -1.20
N PRO A 7 2.95 -11.19 -1.67
CA PRO A 7 2.11 -11.40 -2.83
C PRO A 7 0.64 -11.11 -2.51
N ILE A 8 -0.04 -10.38 -3.39
CA ILE A 8 -1.48 -10.14 -3.34
C ILE A 8 -2.06 -10.62 -4.68
N GLU A 9 -3.05 -11.49 -4.64
CA GLU A 9 -3.77 -11.93 -5.85
C GLU A 9 -4.82 -10.89 -6.23
N LEU A 10 -4.78 -10.45 -7.49
CA LEU A 10 -5.71 -9.47 -8.05
C LEU A 10 -6.32 -10.01 -9.34
N SER A 11 -7.54 -9.59 -9.64
CA SER A 11 -8.16 -9.87 -10.94
C SER A 11 -7.36 -9.20 -12.06
N VAL A 12 -7.39 -9.78 -13.26
CA VAL A 12 -6.86 -9.12 -14.47
C VAL A 12 -7.58 -7.77 -14.67
N GLY A 13 -6.81 -6.73 -14.99
CA GLY A 13 -7.35 -5.38 -15.19
C GLY A 13 -6.48 -4.27 -14.63
N ASN A 14 -7.02 -3.06 -14.64
CA ASN A 14 -6.35 -1.88 -14.10
C ASN A 14 -6.65 -1.72 -12.62
N HIS A 15 -5.60 -1.45 -11.85
CA HIS A 15 -5.66 -1.24 -10.40
C HIS A 15 -4.87 -0.01 -10.02
N ARG A 16 -5.33 0.67 -8.97
CA ARG A 16 -4.59 1.73 -8.30
C ARG A 16 -4.05 1.18 -6.99
N ILE A 17 -2.77 1.42 -6.73
CA ILE A 17 -2.09 0.98 -5.52
C ILE A 17 -1.68 2.20 -4.73
N ASP A 18 -2.15 2.26 -3.48
CA ASP A 18 -1.78 3.27 -2.51
C ASP A 18 -1.01 2.59 -1.36
N VAL A 19 0.23 3.01 -1.13
CA VAL A 19 1.07 2.57 -0.02
C VAL A 19 1.15 3.71 0.99
N VAL A 20 0.60 3.47 2.18
CA VAL A 20 0.50 4.47 3.24
C VAL A 20 1.32 4.02 4.43
N ASN A 21 2.16 4.92 4.94
CA ASN A 21 2.82 4.75 6.23
C ASN A 21 2.75 6.07 7.00
N TYR A 22 2.60 5.95 8.31
CA TYR A 22 2.49 7.12 9.19
C TYR A 22 3.78 7.96 9.15
N GLY A 23 3.62 9.28 8.98
CA GLY A 23 4.76 10.21 8.85
C GLY A 23 5.38 10.25 7.46
N TYR A 24 4.76 9.62 6.46
CA TYR A 24 5.20 9.64 5.07
C TYR A 24 4.08 10.08 4.12
N ASN A 25 4.47 10.66 2.98
CA ASN A 25 3.55 10.90 1.88
C ASN A 25 3.04 9.56 1.32
N THR A 26 1.77 9.52 0.91
CA THR A 26 1.21 8.35 0.24
C THR A 26 1.88 8.16 -1.11
N PHE A 27 2.36 6.94 -1.37
CA PHE A 27 2.82 6.54 -2.70
C PHE A 27 1.63 5.98 -3.48
N THR A 28 1.34 6.56 -4.64
CA THR A 28 0.26 6.11 -5.54
C THR A 28 0.84 5.65 -6.88
N LYS A 29 0.38 4.50 -7.37
CA LYS A 29 0.73 3.99 -8.70
C LYS A 29 -0.43 3.26 -9.36
N ASP A 30 -0.75 3.63 -10.59
CA ASP A 30 -1.64 2.86 -11.45
C ASP A 30 -0.88 1.74 -12.15
N VAL A 31 -1.45 0.53 -12.15
CA VAL A 31 -0.87 -0.66 -12.78
C VAL A 31 -1.93 -1.43 -13.56
N SER A 32 -1.49 -2.06 -14.66
CA SER A 32 -2.32 -3.01 -15.42
C SER A 32 -1.81 -4.42 -15.17
N ILE A 33 -2.65 -5.28 -14.58
CA ILE A 33 -2.31 -6.65 -14.23
C ILE A 33 -2.80 -7.58 -15.34
N ALA A 34 -1.86 -8.30 -15.95
CA ALA A 34 -2.14 -9.35 -16.92
C ALA A 34 -2.24 -10.73 -16.23
N GLY A 35 -3.08 -11.60 -16.77
CA GLY A 35 -3.32 -12.93 -16.21
C GLY A 35 -2.07 -13.81 -16.21
N GLY A 36 -1.86 -14.54 -15.11
CA GLY A 36 -0.74 -15.49 -14.97
C GLY A 36 0.64 -14.85 -14.82
N THR A 37 0.72 -13.52 -14.66
CA THR A 37 1.98 -12.80 -14.46
C THR A 37 2.04 -12.10 -13.10
N THR A 38 3.23 -12.02 -12.53
CA THR A 38 3.49 -11.24 -11.31
C THR A 38 4.11 -9.90 -11.68
N THR A 39 3.49 -8.81 -11.23
CA THR A 39 4.05 -7.45 -11.36
C THR A 39 4.68 -7.04 -10.03
N THR A 40 6.00 -6.83 -10.02
CA THR A 40 6.72 -6.33 -8.84
C THR A 40 6.65 -4.81 -8.78
N ILE A 41 6.41 -4.28 -7.58
CA ILE A 41 6.36 -2.83 -7.33
C ILE A 41 7.28 -2.50 -6.17
N ASP A 42 8.30 -1.70 -6.47
CA ASP A 42 9.15 -1.09 -5.47
C ASP A 42 8.61 0.31 -5.13
N ALA A 43 8.17 0.48 -3.89
CA ALA A 43 7.69 1.75 -3.36
C ALA A 43 8.75 2.35 -2.42
N THR A 44 9.16 3.59 -2.70
CA THR A 44 10.02 4.38 -1.81
C THR A 44 9.19 5.53 -1.24
N LEU A 45 9.03 5.57 0.08
CA LEU A 45 8.21 6.58 0.75
C LEU A 45 9.05 7.80 1.16
N GLU A 46 8.51 8.99 0.91
CA GLU A 46 9.12 10.25 1.31
C GLU A 46 8.53 10.73 2.64
N PRO A 47 9.35 11.09 3.64
CA PRO A 47 8.87 11.53 4.94
C PRO A 47 8.20 12.90 4.86
N ILE A 48 7.17 13.10 5.68
CA ILE A 48 6.57 14.42 5.89
C ILE A 48 7.48 15.19 6.86
N PRO A 49 7.88 16.43 6.55
CA PRO A 49 8.92 17.14 7.30
C PRO A 49 8.55 17.52 8.75
N ASP A 50 7.26 17.53 9.11
CA ASP A 50 6.79 17.94 10.43
C ASP A 50 6.67 16.78 11.44
N SER A 51 6.76 17.13 12.72
CA SER A 51 6.57 16.18 13.82
C SER A 51 5.11 15.73 13.90
N VAL A 52 4.83 14.50 13.47
CA VAL A 52 3.49 13.91 13.55
C VAL A 52 3.33 13.23 14.91
N SER A 53 2.45 13.73 15.78
CA SER A 53 2.27 13.18 17.14
C SER A 53 1.65 11.78 17.13
N GLY A 54 2.45 10.74 17.42
CA GLY A 54 1.99 9.38 17.77
C GLY A 54 1.28 8.56 16.68
N PRO A 55 1.55 7.25 16.54
CA PRO A 55 0.88 6.46 15.50
C PRO A 55 -0.58 6.18 15.90
N TRP A 56 -1.51 6.94 15.34
CA TRP A 56 -2.92 6.58 15.28
C TRP A 56 -3.29 6.37 13.82
N GLY A 57 -3.55 5.12 13.44
CA GLY A 57 -4.09 4.79 12.12
C GLY A 57 -5.60 4.61 12.21
N CYS A 58 -6.38 5.52 11.63
CA CYS A 58 -7.78 5.26 11.31
C CYS A 58 -7.88 4.96 9.83
N LEU A 59 -8.33 3.74 9.48
CA LEU A 59 -8.66 3.37 8.11
C LEU A 59 -10.17 3.44 7.95
N THR A 60 -10.65 4.32 7.07
CA THR A 60 -12.06 4.34 6.64
C THR A 60 -12.12 3.84 5.21
N ILE A 61 -13.01 2.89 4.96
CA ILE A 61 -13.21 2.28 3.64
C ILE A 61 -14.60 2.71 3.17
N GLU A 62 -14.66 3.48 2.09
CA GLU A 62 -15.92 3.95 1.52
C GLU A 62 -16.06 3.42 0.08
N ASN A 63 -17.25 2.94 -0.29
CA ASN A 63 -17.57 2.47 -1.65
C ASN A 63 -16.67 1.34 -2.22
N ALA A 64 -16.03 0.54 -1.36
CA ALA A 64 -15.22 -0.60 -1.78
C ALA A 64 -16.07 -1.71 -2.43
N GLN A 65 -16.01 -1.84 -3.75
CA GLN A 65 -16.69 -2.92 -4.46
C GLN A 65 -15.84 -4.20 -4.57
N ARG A 66 -14.49 -4.09 -4.65
CA ARG A 66 -13.54 -5.22 -4.76
C ARG A 66 -12.12 -4.84 -4.27
N ASP A 67 -12.00 -4.37 -3.04
CA ASP A 67 -10.72 -3.90 -2.52
C ASP A 67 -10.05 -4.99 -1.68
N ALA A 68 -8.73 -5.16 -1.85
CA ALA A 68 -7.90 -6.00 -1.00
C ALA A 68 -7.06 -5.11 -0.09
N ILE A 69 -7.16 -5.32 1.22
CA ILE A 69 -6.43 -4.52 2.22
C ILE A 69 -5.43 -5.44 2.91
N PHE A 70 -4.17 -5.01 2.93
CA PHE A 70 -3.10 -5.69 3.63
C PHE A 70 -2.54 -4.77 4.72
N LEU A 71 -2.57 -5.24 5.97
CA LEU A 71 -2.05 -4.52 7.12
C LEU A 71 -0.80 -5.23 7.64
N ASN A 72 0.36 -4.61 7.47
CA ASN A 72 1.63 -5.14 7.97
C ASN A 72 2.17 -4.29 9.12
N GLY A 73 1.70 -4.58 10.33
CA GLY A 73 2.23 -3.98 11.55
C GLY A 73 3.37 -4.83 12.13
N LYS A 74 4.40 -4.17 12.69
CA LYS A 74 5.38 -4.84 13.56
C LYS A 74 4.84 -4.81 14.99
N GLN A 75 4.68 -5.98 15.62
CA GLN A 75 4.40 -6.04 17.06
C GLN A 75 5.54 -5.35 17.83
N CYS A 76 5.18 -4.50 18.78
CA CYS A 76 6.12 -3.88 19.72
C CYS A 76 6.74 -4.93 20.63
#